data_AF-A0A966YCK6-F1
#
_entry.id   AF-A0A966YCK6-F1
#
_cell.length_a   1.000
_cell.length_b   1.000
_cell.length_c   1.000
_cell.angle_alpha   90.00
_cell.angle_beta   90.00
_cell.angle_gamma   90.00
#
_symmetry.space_group_name_H-M   'P 1'
#
loop_
_entity.id
_entity.type
_entity.pdbx_description
1 polymer ?
#
loop_
_entity_poly.entity_id
_entity_poly.type
_entity_poly.pdbx_seq_one_letter_code
_entity_poly.pdbx_strand_id
1 'polypeptide(L)'
;MPRYAGWVMNKRSFLSRCRIFLTILLLVGPIASAGAAAELAERLLARPPAIIAAQARMRGDPARGSVIFHISAAGCIKCHSDGSSPSPLGPKLTDIAREASDASLIEAILHPSRTIRKGYETVAVVTNDGRVRTGMIASQDAQQVVLRELSNLLEPTTLPREDIDEIERLPTSMMPAGLVNSLQSEREFFDLLRYLFEIVRGGPERAAALRPSPADLVINDDTVGLDHAGILRRLDDRDRAAGKQIYFGHCKNCHGIDGNEPTLPLARAFGREPLKNGADPYQMLLTLTKGYGLMAPVQHLSPKERYQVIHYIREALMKPSNPAYEPIDDAYLTGLPLGTHGGEPSAGRPRDFGGVKGCRKSPARSCPASTAGSGHTLAHSTCPLMPSHLADHCVRI
;
A
#
# COMPACT_ATOMS: atom_id res chain seq x y z
N MET A 1 26.68 72.36 -45.00
CA MET A 1 26.82 71.99 -46.43
C MET A 1 26.97 70.48 -46.51
N PRO A 2 26.48 69.75 -47.54
CA PRO A 2 25.35 69.99 -48.46
C PRO A 2 24.10 69.14 -48.07
N ARG A 3 22.88 69.69 -48.16
CA ARG A 3 21.80 69.44 -49.16
C ARG A 3 20.99 68.12 -49.04
N TYR A 4 19.67 68.29 -48.87
CA TYR A 4 18.61 67.28 -49.02
C TYR A 4 18.19 67.09 -50.50
N ALA A 5 17.74 65.86 -50.84
CA ALA A 5 16.71 65.48 -51.83
C ALA A 5 16.34 64.00 -51.51
N GLY A 6 15.11 63.45 -51.61
CA GLY A 6 14.00 63.69 -52.55
C GLY A 6 14.04 62.61 -53.65
N TRP A 7 13.00 61.90 -54.09
CA TRP A 7 11.52 61.96 -53.93
C TRP A 7 10.94 60.62 -54.52
N VAL A 8 9.76 60.03 -54.23
CA VAL A 8 8.71 60.11 -53.18
C VAL A 8 7.69 58.93 -53.36
N MET A 9 6.83 58.63 -52.35
CA MET A 9 5.58 57.80 -52.39
C MET A 9 5.54 56.39 -53.05
N ASN A 10 4.94 55.40 -52.34
CA ASN A 10 3.52 55.02 -52.58
C ASN A 10 2.94 54.10 -51.46
N LYS A 11 1.75 54.42 -50.94
CA LYS A 11 0.99 53.56 -49.99
C LYS A 11 -0.03 52.68 -50.75
N ARG A 12 0.39 51.62 -51.44
CA ARG A 12 -0.57 50.73 -52.16
C ARG A 12 -0.13 49.28 -52.46
N SER A 13 0.31 48.54 -51.43
CA SER A 13 0.49 47.07 -51.52
C SER A 13 0.14 46.30 -50.23
N PHE A 14 -0.65 46.91 -49.35
CA PHE A 14 -1.33 46.19 -48.27
C PHE A 14 -2.38 45.26 -48.89
N LEU A 15 -2.56 44.04 -48.36
CA LEU A 15 -3.59 43.06 -48.77
C LEU A 15 -3.48 42.43 -50.18
N SER A 16 -2.31 41.92 -50.62
CA SER A 16 -2.25 40.69 -51.46
C SER A 16 -0.83 40.17 -51.78
N ARG A 17 -0.43 39.06 -51.15
CA ARG A 17 0.20 37.84 -51.73
C ARG A 17 0.63 36.87 -50.62
N CYS A 18 0.56 35.57 -50.90
CA CYS A 18 1.06 34.42 -50.10
C CYS A 18 0.94 34.52 -48.56
N ARG A 19 -0.02 33.85 -47.88
CA ARG A 19 -1.01 32.85 -48.29
C ARG A 19 -0.52 31.51 -48.89
N ILE A 20 0.78 31.20 -48.74
CA ILE A 20 1.31 29.82 -48.71
C ILE A 20 2.46 29.81 -47.67
N PHE A 21 2.16 29.52 -46.41
CA PHE A 21 3.12 29.11 -45.36
C PHE A 21 2.41 28.73 -44.03
N LEU A 22 1.26 28.03 -44.10
CA LEU A 22 0.48 27.63 -42.92
C LEU A 22 -0.03 26.19 -43.05
N THR A 23 0.84 25.26 -43.44
CA THR A 23 0.51 23.83 -43.53
C THR A 23 1.80 23.00 -43.49
N ILE A 24 2.29 22.72 -42.28
CA ILE A 24 3.16 21.60 -41.82
C ILE A 24 3.58 21.97 -40.37
N LEU A 25 2.65 21.80 -39.43
CA LEU A 25 2.94 21.81 -37.98
C LEU A 25 1.87 21.02 -37.20
N LEU A 26 1.44 19.89 -37.78
CA LEU A 26 0.51 18.94 -37.17
C LEU A 26 1.01 17.53 -37.47
N LEU A 27 1.85 17.00 -36.56
CA LEU A 27 2.04 15.55 -36.29
C LEU A 27 3.07 15.24 -35.17
N VAL A 28 3.42 16.20 -34.32
CA VAL A 28 3.97 15.91 -32.98
C VAL A 28 2.85 16.11 -31.97
N GLY A 29 1.94 15.14 -31.90
CA GLY A 29 1.08 15.00 -30.71
C GLY A 29 1.97 14.71 -29.49
N PRO A 30 1.51 15.00 -28.26
CA PRO A 30 2.28 14.67 -27.07
C PRO A 30 2.54 13.16 -27.08
N ILE A 31 3.81 12.76 -27.07
CA ILE A 31 4.18 11.37 -26.79
C ILE A 31 3.76 11.13 -25.34
N ALA A 32 2.61 10.50 -25.17
CA ALA A 32 2.08 10.17 -23.86
C ALA A 32 3.13 9.29 -23.16
N SER A 33 3.74 9.84 -22.11
CA SER A 33 4.67 9.10 -21.27
C SER A 33 4.01 7.79 -20.87
N ALA A 34 4.68 6.66 -21.12
CA ALA A 34 4.14 5.35 -20.81
C ALA A 34 3.72 5.33 -19.34
N GLY A 35 2.42 5.18 -19.10
CA GLY A 35 1.78 5.75 -17.92
C GLY A 35 2.43 5.32 -16.60
N ALA A 36 2.51 6.26 -15.65
CA ALA A 36 2.76 5.90 -14.26
C ALA A 36 1.79 4.78 -13.89
N ALA A 37 2.32 3.63 -13.46
CA ALA A 37 1.54 2.40 -13.36
C ALA A 37 0.39 2.61 -12.36
N ALA A 38 -0.84 2.72 -12.87
CA ALA A 38 -2.04 3.02 -12.10
C ALA A 38 -2.09 2.14 -10.84
N GLU A 39 -2.46 2.71 -9.70
CA GLU A 39 -2.27 2.07 -8.40
C GLU A 39 -3.08 0.78 -8.26
N LEU A 40 -2.76 -0.08 -7.28
CA LEU A 40 -3.44 -1.37 -7.16
C LEU A 40 -4.94 -1.20 -6.94
N ALA A 41 -5.35 -0.17 -6.19
CA ALA A 41 -6.74 0.26 -6.06
C ALA A 41 -7.37 0.56 -7.43
N GLU A 42 -6.83 1.50 -8.21
CA GLU A 42 -7.35 1.86 -9.55
C GLU A 42 -7.48 0.66 -10.49
N ARG A 43 -6.48 -0.22 -10.50
CA ARG A 43 -6.50 -1.45 -11.33
C ARG A 43 -7.52 -2.47 -10.85
N LEU A 44 -7.96 -2.42 -9.59
CA LEU A 44 -9.03 -3.26 -9.06
C LEU A 44 -10.40 -2.61 -9.30
N LEU A 45 -10.53 -1.31 -9.04
CA LEU A 45 -11.72 -0.49 -9.29
C LEU A 45 -12.17 -0.55 -10.77
N ALA A 46 -11.22 -0.65 -11.70
CA ALA A 46 -11.50 -0.82 -13.13
C ALA A 46 -12.06 -2.21 -13.53
N ARG A 47 -12.36 -3.12 -12.57
CA ARG A 47 -12.89 -4.47 -12.83
C ARG A 47 -14.17 -4.76 -12.04
N PRO A 48 -15.16 -5.48 -12.62
CA PRO A 48 -16.34 -5.92 -11.87
C PRO A 48 -15.95 -6.82 -10.67
N PRO A 49 -16.51 -6.61 -9.47
CA PRO A 49 -16.23 -7.43 -8.29
C PRO A 49 -16.42 -8.94 -8.49
N ALA A 50 -17.32 -9.37 -9.38
CA ALA A 50 -17.51 -10.77 -9.74
C ALA A 50 -16.27 -11.42 -10.40
N ILE A 51 -15.54 -10.66 -11.23
CA ILE A 51 -14.30 -11.12 -11.88
C ILE A 51 -13.18 -11.23 -10.84
N ILE A 52 -13.07 -10.23 -9.96
CA ILE A 52 -12.11 -10.22 -8.85
C ILE A 52 -12.38 -11.41 -7.91
N ALA A 53 -13.65 -11.69 -7.58
CA ALA A 53 -14.03 -12.85 -6.76
C ALA A 53 -13.64 -14.17 -7.43
N ALA A 54 -13.89 -14.33 -8.74
CA ALA A 54 -13.48 -15.52 -9.49
C ALA A 54 -11.95 -15.68 -9.50
N GLN A 55 -11.20 -14.60 -9.74
CA GLN A 55 -9.73 -14.61 -9.70
C GLN A 55 -9.19 -14.97 -8.32
N ALA A 56 -9.76 -14.41 -7.24
CA ALA A 56 -9.40 -14.74 -5.87
C ALA A 56 -9.69 -16.21 -5.52
N ARG A 57 -10.85 -16.76 -5.89
CA ARG A 57 -11.18 -18.18 -5.67
C ARG A 57 -10.23 -19.14 -6.39
N MET A 58 -9.79 -18.80 -7.61
CA MET A 58 -8.94 -19.66 -8.45
C MET A 58 -7.43 -19.52 -8.17
N ARG A 59 -6.96 -18.33 -7.79
CA ARG A 59 -5.53 -17.99 -7.72
C ARG A 59 -5.04 -17.65 -6.31
N GLY A 60 -5.97 -17.29 -5.42
CA GLY A 60 -5.67 -16.93 -4.04
C GLY A 60 -5.51 -18.14 -3.13
N ASP A 61 -4.66 -17.98 -2.12
CA ASP A 61 -4.32 -18.97 -1.10
C ASP A 61 -4.74 -18.45 0.28
N PRO A 62 -5.59 -19.17 1.03
CA PRO A 62 -6.12 -18.66 2.29
C PRO A 62 -5.09 -18.68 3.43
N ALA A 63 -4.02 -19.49 3.35
CA ALA A 63 -2.96 -19.48 4.35
C ALA A 63 -2.08 -18.23 4.19
N ARG A 64 -1.66 -17.90 2.96
CA ARG A 64 -0.99 -16.63 2.68
C ARG A 64 -1.89 -15.43 2.99
N GLY A 65 -3.18 -15.52 2.64
CA GLY A 65 -4.17 -14.49 2.94
C GLY A 65 -4.34 -14.22 4.42
N SER A 66 -4.26 -15.26 5.25
CA SER A 66 -4.29 -15.16 6.71
C SER A 66 -3.09 -14.41 7.27
N VAL A 67 -1.88 -14.69 6.76
CA VAL A 67 -0.66 -13.91 7.12
C VAL A 67 -0.83 -12.44 6.71
N ILE A 68 -1.29 -12.17 5.49
CA ILE A 68 -1.53 -10.81 4.99
C ILE A 68 -2.55 -10.05 5.86
N PHE A 69 -3.63 -10.72 6.28
CA PHE A 69 -4.63 -10.13 7.19
C PHE A 69 -4.03 -9.73 8.56
N HIS A 70 -3.07 -10.51 9.06
CA HIS A 70 -2.45 -10.31 10.37
C HIS A 70 -1.26 -9.34 10.38
N ILE A 71 -0.36 -9.35 9.39
CA ILE A 71 0.90 -8.57 9.44
C ILE A 71 1.12 -7.55 8.31
N SER A 72 0.23 -7.45 7.32
CA SER A 72 0.43 -6.49 6.22
C SER A 72 0.22 -5.03 6.64
N ALA A 73 0.72 -4.12 5.81
CA ALA A 73 0.52 -2.67 5.95
C ALA A 73 -0.94 -2.22 5.75
N ALA A 74 -1.84 -3.09 5.28
CA ALA A 74 -3.28 -2.84 5.29
C ALA A 74 -3.89 -2.93 6.69
N GLY A 75 -3.17 -3.55 7.65
CA GLY A 75 -3.49 -3.50 9.08
C GLY A 75 -4.81 -4.15 9.48
N CYS A 76 -5.39 -5.04 8.67
CA CYS A 76 -6.78 -5.48 8.78
C CYS A 76 -7.15 -6.01 10.19
N ILE A 77 -6.31 -6.87 10.78
CA ILE A 77 -6.49 -7.40 12.16
C ILE A 77 -6.58 -6.31 13.24
N LYS A 78 -6.00 -5.11 13.02
CA LYS A 78 -6.00 -4.01 13.99
C LYS A 78 -7.39 -3.41 14.16
N CYS A 79 -8.25 -3.49 13.15
CA CYS A 79 -9.63 -3.01 13.19
C CYS A 79 -10.66 -4.14 13.22
N HIS A 80 -10.37 -5.27 12.56
CA HIS A 80 -11.30 -6.38 12.35
C HIS A 80 -10.85 -7.67 13.05
N SER A 81 -11.76 -8.26 13.83
CA SER A 81 -11.58 -9.59 14.39
C SER A 81 -11.90 -10.70 13.39
N ASP A 82 -11.02 -11.70 13.30
CA ASP A 82 -11.29 -13.02 12.70
C ASP A 82 -12.17 -13.91 13.59
N GLY A 83 -12.41 -13.47 14.84
CA GLY A 83 -13.12 -14.20 15.89
C GLY A 83 -12.26 -14.54 17.10
N SER A 84 -10.95 -14.29 17.05
CA SER A 84 -10.03 -14.57 18.15
C SER A 84 -9.84 -13.44 19.16
N SER A 85 -10.33 -12.24 18.86
CA SER A 85 -10.16 -11.02 19.68
C SER A 85 -11.42 -10.14 19.67
N PRO A 86 -11.59 -9.19 20.61
CA PRO A 86 -12.56 -8.11 20.44
C PRO A 86 -12.18 -7.21 19.26
N SER A 87 -13.16 -6.83 18.45
CA SER A 87 -12.97 -5.97 17.27
C SER A 87 -13.13 -4.50 17.68
N PRO A 88 -12.09 -3.64 17.63
CA PRO A 88 -12.18 -2.29 18.17
C PRO A 88 -13.00 -1.36 17.27
N LEU A 89 -12.81 -1.40 15.94
CA LEU A 89 -13.43 -0.45 15.00
C LEU A 89 -14.25 -1.08 13.88
N GLY A 90 -13.89 -2.27 13.41
CA GLY A 90 -14.61 -2.97 12.34
C GLY A 90 -15.53 -4.08 12.87
N PRO A 91 -16.47 -4.58 12.06
CA PRO A 91 -17.20 -5.81 12.37
C PRO A 91 -16.28 -7.03 12.47
N LYS A 92 -16.61 -7.93 13.41
CA LYS A 92 -16.09 -9.30 13.49
C LYS A 92 -16.47 -10.04 12.20
N LEU A 93 -15.48 -10.48 11.45
CA LEU A 93 -15.65 -10.94 10.07
C LEU A 93 -16.39 -12.27 9.99
N THR A 94 -16.23 -13.13 10.99
CA THR A 94 -16.99 -14.37 11.15
C THR A 94 -18.47 -14.16 11.51
N ASP A 95 -18.87 -12.91 11.84
CA ASP A 95 -20.24 -12.50 12.15
C ASP A 95 -20.78 -11.47 11.12
N ILE A 96 -20.05 -11.22 10.04
CA ILE A 96 -20.65 -10.71 8.81
C ILE A 96 -21.54 -11.84 8.29
N ALA A 97 -22.83 -11.54 8.04
CA ALA A 97 -23.83 -12.55 7.76
C ALA A 97 -23.37 -13.52 6.65
N ARG A 98 -23.64 -14.82 6.81
CA ARG A 98 -23.22 -15.88 5.87
C ARG A 98 -23.77 -15.72 4.45
N GLU A 99 -24.73 -14.82 4.28
CA GLU A 99 -25.35 -14.36 3.03
C GLU A 99 -24.55 -13.26 2.30
N ALA A 100 -23.54 -12.66 2.95
CA ALA A 100 -22.71 -11.63 2.37
C ALA A 100 -21.91 -12.19 1.18
N SER A 101 -22.24 -11.71 -0.01
CA SER A 101 -21.57 -12.13 -1.24
C SER A 101 -20.10 -11.70 -1.28
N ASP A 102 -19.27 -12.49 -1.95
CA ASP A 102 -17.87 -12.13 -2.23
C ASP A 102 -17.75 -10.77 -2.94
N ALA A 103 -18.73 -10.43 -3.79
CA ALA A 103 -18.82 -9.15 -4.46
C ALA A 103 -19.04 -7.99 -3.46
N SER A 104 -19.94 -8.14 -2.48
CA SER A 104 -20.14 -7.14 -1.41
C SER A 104 -18.94 -7.02 -0.45
N LEU A 105 -18.17 -8.10 -0.24
CA LEU A 105 -16.92 -8.03 0.53
C LEU A 105 -15.85 -7.24 -0.24
N ILE A 106 -15.69 -7.48 -1.55
CA ILE A 106 -14.78 -6.71 -2.41
C ILE A 106 -15.20 -5.24 -2.48
N GLU A 107 -16.50 -4.98 -2.68
CA GLU A 107 -17.08 -3.64 -2.72
C GLU A 107 -16.78 -2.86 -1.42
N ALA A 108 -16.98 -3.49 -0.26
CA ALA A 108 -16.66 -2.86 1.03
C ALA A 108 -15.16 -2.55 1.20
N ILE A 109 -14.25 -3.37 0.65
CA ILE A 109 -12.80 -3.15 0.76
C ILE A 109 -12.31 -2.07 -0.21
N LEU A 110 -12.87 -2.01 -1.43
CA LEU A 110 -12.47 -1.03 -2.45
C LEU A 110 -13.19 0.32 -2.30
N HIS A 111 -14.42 0.31 -1.79
CA HIS A 111 -15.27 1.48 -1.59
C HIS A 111 -15.81 1.57 -0.14
N PRO A 112 -14.94 1.69 0.88
CA PRO A 112 -15.34 1.58 2.30
C PRO A 112 -16.38 2.60 2.77
N SER A 113 -16.49 3.75 2.10
CA SER A 113 -17.46 4.81 2.42
C SER A 113 -18.76 4.73 1.61
N ARG A 114 -18.88 3.80 0.65
CA ARG A 114 -20.09 3.68 -0.20
C ARG A 114 -21.29 3.11 0.58
N THR A 115 -21.05 2.25 1.56
CA THR A 115 -22.10 1.69 2.41
C THR A 115 -21.51 1.32 3.77
N ILE A 116 -21.65 2.23 4.74
CA ILE A 116 -21.20 2.01 6.11
C ILE A 116 -22.28 1.20 6.85
N ARG A 117 -21.89 0.10 7.50
CA ARG A 117 -22.83 -0.79 8.23
C ARG A 117 -23.35 -0.08 9.48
N LYS A 118 -24.67 -0.17 9.75
CA LYS A 118 -25.27 0.32 11.00
C LYS A 118 -24.56 -0.30 12.23
N GLY A 119 -24.23 0.52 13.21
CA GLY A 119 -23.36 0.20 14.34
C GLY A 119 -21.88 0.49 14.09
N TYR A 120 -21.53 0.98 12.90
CA TYR A 120 -20.17 1.35 12.48
C TYR A 120 -20.12 2.72 11.78
N GLU A 121 -21.19 3.53 11.91
CA GLU A 121 -21.17 4.92 11.47
C GLU A 121 -20.04 5.72 12.12
N THR A 122 -19.31 6.48 11.31
CA THR A 122 -18.27 7.40 11.76
C THR A 122 -18.90 8.72 12.17
N VAL A 123 -18.45 9.31 13.27
CA VAL A 123 -18.91 10.61 13.77
C VAL A 123 -17.75 11.58 13.96
N ALA A 124 -18.04 12.86 13.75
CA ALA A 124 -17.27 13.97 14.31
C ALA A 124 -17.99 14.44 15.57
N VAL A 125 -17.28 14.47 16.70
CA VAL A 125 -17.74 15.08 17.95
C VAL A 125 -17.01 16.41 18.09
N VAL A 126 -17.75 17.51 18.12
CA VAL A 126 -17.25 18.85 18.44
C VAL A 126 -17.45 19.07 19.93
N THR A 127 -16.37 19.40 20.64
CA THR A 127 -16.42 19.73 22.07
C THR A 127 -16.36 21.24 22.30
N ASN A 128 -16.91 21.71 23.42
CA ASN A 128 -17.06 23.14 23.77
C ASN A 128 -15.73 23.92 23.80
N ASP A 129 -14.60 23.22 23.89
CA ASP A 129 -13.24 23.76 23.81
C ASP A 129 -12.73 23.96 22.36
N GLY A 130 -13.59 23.75 21.36
CA GLY A 130 -13.29 23.89 19.94
C GLY A 130 -12.52 22.71 19.33
N ARG A 131 -12.35 21.60 20.05
CA ARG A 131 -11.69 20.40 19.52
C ARG A 131 -12.70 19.54 18.74
N VAL A 132 -12.21 18.86 17.69
CA VAL A 132 -12.97 17.89 16.90
C VAL A 132 -12.34 16.51 17.06
N ARG A 133 -13.14 15.53 17.49
CA ARG A 133 -12.73 14.13 17.63
C ARG A 133 -13.46 13.27 16.60
N THR A 134 -12.74 12.44 15.87
CA THR A 134 -13.33 11.55 14.85
C THR A 134 -13.25 10.09 15.30
N GLY A 135 -14.40 9.41 15.35
CA GLY A 135 -14.48 8.05 15.85
C GLY A 135 -15.80 7.35 15.60
N MET A 136 -16.02 6.24 16.32
CA MET A 136 -17.26 5.45 16.33
C MET A 136 -17.82 5.43 17.75
N ILE A 137 -19.12 5.69 17.91
CA ILE A 137 -19.78 5.64 19.22
C ILE A 137 -19.91 4.17 19.67
N ALA A 138 -19.24 3.81 20.76
CA ALA A 138 -19.39 2.49 21.40
C ALA A 138 -20.62 2.42 22.31
N SER A 139 -20.89 3.51 23.04
CA SER A 139 -22.09 3.72 23.84
C SER A 139 -22.34 5.22 24.02
N GLN A 140 -23.59 5.61 24.22
CA GLN A 140 -23.95 6.95 24.67
C GLN A 140 -25.19 6.87 25.55
N ASP A 141 -25.26 7.75 26.53
CA ASP A 141 -26.37 7.89 27.46
C ASP A 141 -26.62 9.39 27.74
N ALA A 142 -27.39 9.71 28.77
CA ALA A 142 -27.74 11.11 29.12
C ALA A 142 -26.60 11.87 29.82
N GLN A 143 -25.50 11.20 30.20
CA GLN A 143 -24.38 11.78 30.96
C GLN A 143 -23.07 11.77 30.16
N GLN A 144 -22.89 10.82 29.24
CA GLN A 144 -21.62 10.63 28.52
C GLN A 144 -21.78 10.03 27.11
N VAL A 145 -20.74 10.21 26.30
CA VAL A 145 -20.52 9.53 25.02
C VAL A 145 -19.17 8.84 25.06
N VAL A 146 -19.14 7.54 24.74
CA VAL A 146 -17.91 6.73 24.68
C VAL A 146 -17.52 6.54 23.21
N LEU A 147 -16.45 7.21 22.80
CA LEU A 147 -15.96 7.25 21.43
C LEU A 147 -14.74 6.32 21.28
N ARG A 148 -14.75 5.42 20.29
CA ARG A 148 -13.54 4.71 19.86
C ARG A 148 -12.90 5.49 18.74
N GLU A 149 -11.67 5.95 18.96
CA GLU A 149 -10.93 6.74 17.99
C GLU A 149 -9.90 5.89 17.23
N LEU A 150 -9.60 6.28 16.00
CA LEU A 150 -8.45 5.73 15.25
C LEU A 150 -7.08 6.09 15.86
N SER A 151 -7.06 7.08 16.77
CA SER A 151 -5.89 7.58 17.49
C SER A 151 -5.45 6.64 18.64
N ASN A 152 -6.40 5.95 19.28
CA ASN A 152 -6.19 4.95 20.33
C ASN A 152 -7.18 3.78 20.15
N LEU A 153 -6.70 2.66 19.62
CA LEU A 153 -7.52 1.47 19.36
C LEU A 153 -7.84 0.64 20.62
N LEU A 154 -7.13 0.87 21.73
CA LEU A 154 -7.20 0.03 22.93
C LEU A 154 -8.12 0.62 23.99
N GLU A 155 -8.12 1.94 24.14
CA GLU A 155 -8.88 2.65 25.17
C GLU A 155 -9.87 3.63 24.50
N PRO A 156 -11.19 3.42 24.65
CA PRO A 156 -12.18 4.39 24.21
C PRO A 156 -12.06 5.70 25.01
N THR A 157 -12.27 6.83 24.34
CA THR A 157 -12.36 8.14 24.99
C THR A 157 -13.80 8.38 25.47
N THR A 158 -13.99 8.50 26.78
CA THR A 158 -15.25 8.96 27.37
C THR A 158 -15.28 10.49 27.39
N LEU A 159 -16.37 11.07 26.90
CA LEU A 159 -16.65 12.50 26.89
C LEU A 159 -17.93 12.76 27.70
N PRO A 160 -17.93 13.66 28.71
CA PRO A 160 -19.15 14.15 29.35
C PRO A 160 -20.09 14.74 28.31
N ARG A 161 -21.40 14.52 28.47
CA ARG A 161 -22.40 15.03 27.50
C ARG A 161 -22.51 16.55 27.53
N GLU A 162 -22.15 17.16 28.67
CA GLU A 162 -22.08 18.61 28.86
C GLU A 162 -20.88 19.27 28.15
N ASP A 163 -19.81 18.53 27.85
CA ASP A 163 -18.63 19.01 27.11
C ASP A 163 -18.81 18.98 25.58
N ILE A 164 -19.93 18.46 25.07
CA ILE A 164 -20.18 18.23 23.65
C ILE A 164 -21.15 19.28 23.10
N ASP A 165 -20.71 20.00 22.08
CA ASP A 165 -21.49 20.98 21.32
C ASP A 165 -22.31 20.27 20.22
N GLU A 166 -21.65 19.50 19.34
CA GLU A 166 -22.27 18.80 18.23
C GLU A 166 -21.73 17.36 18.02
N ILE A 167 -22.58 16.49 17.47
CA ILE A 167 -22.20 15.15 16.97
C ILE A 167 -22.72 14.97 15.54
N GLU A 168 -21.89 15.24 14.55
CA GLU A 168 -22.19 15.02 13.14
C GLU A 168 -21.89 13.56 12.74
N ARG A 169 -22.71 12.98 11.85
CA ARG A 169 -22.41 11.69 11.20
C ARG A 169 -21.67 11.93 9.90
N LEU A 170 -20.43 11.45 9.80
CA LEU A 170 -19.62 11.61 8.60
C LEU A 170 -20.02 10.59 7.52
N PRO A 171 -20.01 10.97 6.22
CA PRO A 171 -20.20 10.03 5.11
C PRO A 171 -18.95 9.16 4.86
N THR A 172 -17.81 9.50 5.47
CA THR A 172 -16.53 8.81 5.31
C THR A 172 -16.35 7.74 6.38
N SER A 173 -15.92 6.54 5.97
CA SER A 173 -15.67 5.40 6.85
C SER A 173 -14.32 5.48 7.59
N MET A 174 -14.27 4.95 8.81
CA MET A 174 -13.03 4.71 9.56
C MET A 174 -12.11 3.65 8.91
N MET A 175 -12.58 2.88 7.93
CA MET A 175 -11.70 2.10 7.05
C MET A 175 -11.26 2.99 5.88
N PRO A 176 -9.97 3.39 5.78
CA PRO A 176 -9.55 4.32 4.74
C PRO A 176 -9.67 3.75 3.33
N ALA A 177 -10.02 4.61 2.37
CA ALA A 177 -9.92 4.29 0.95
C ALA A 177 -8.45 4.03 0.56
N GLY A 178 -8.22 3.21 -0.47
CA GLY A 178 -6.88 2.96 -1.00
C GLY A 178 -5.97 2.07 -0.13
N LEU A 179 -6.42 1.52 1.01
CA LEU A 179 -5.61 0.61 1.86
C LEU A 179 -4.95 -0.54 1.07
N VAL A 180 -5.60 -1.04 0.01
CA VAL A 180 -5.05 -2.10 -0.87
C VAL A 180 -3.74 -1.70 -1.56
N ASN A 181 -3.43 -0.40 -1.70
CA ASN A 181 -2.16 0.10 -2.24
C ASN A 181 -0.96 -0.14 -1.30
N SER A 182 -1.20 -0.63 -0.08
CA SER A 182 -0.13 -1.04 0.85
C SER A 182 0.30 -2.51 0.65
N LEU A 183 -0.44 -3.28 -0.15
CA LEU A 183 -0.09 -4.65 -0.56
C LEU A 183 0.94 -4.60 -1.69
N GLN A 184 1.89 -5.54 -1.67
CA GLN A 184 3.01 -5.57 -2.62
C GLN A 184 2.59 -6.04 -4.02
N SER A 185 1.45 -6.75 -4.14
CA SER A 185 0.97 -7.25 -5.43
C SER A 185 -0.55 -7.51 -5.45
N GLU A 186 -1.09 -7.63 -6.66
CA GLU A 186 -2.45 -8.16 -6.88
C GLU A 186 -2.62 -9.59 -6.32
N ARG A 187 -1.54 -10.38 -6.26
CA ARG A 187 -1.57 -11.74 -5.72
C ARG A 187 -1.85 -11.74 -4.22
N GLU A 188 -1.24 -10.82 -3.48
CA GLU A 188 -1.54 -10.63 -2.05
C GLU A 188 -3.01 -10.25 -1.83
N PHE A 189 -3.58 -9.43 -2.71
CA PHE A 189 -5.01 -9.08 -2.64
C PHE A 189 -5.92 -10.29 -2.91
N PHE A 190 -5.58 -11.15 -3.89
CA PHE A 190 -6.31 -12.40 -4.12
C PHE A 190 -6.15 -13.42 -2.99
N ASP A 191 -4.96 -13.53 -2.40
CA ASP A 191 -4.71 -14.37 -1.22
C ASP A 191 -5.56 -13.89 -0.03
N LEU A 192 -5.52 -12.58 0.28
CA LEU A 192 -6.34 -11.94 1.31
C LEU A 192 -7.84 -12.18 1.09
N LEU A 193 -8.35 -11.94 -0.12
CA LEU A 193 -9.75 -12.21 -0.45
C LEU A 193 -10.09 -13.70 -0.28
N ARG A 194 -9.20 -14.62 -0.68
CA ARG A 194 -9.42 -16.07 -0.51
C ARG A 194 -9.57 -16.43 0.98
N TYR A 195 -8.76 -15.85 1.86
CA TYR A 195 -8.89 -16.01 3.32
C TYR A 195 -10.23 -15.46 3.84
N LEU A 196 -10.57 -14.22 3.48
CA LEU A 196 -11.83 -13.58 3.88
C LEU A 196 -13.06 -14.40 3.44
N PHE A 197 -13.05 -14.93 2.22
CA PHE A 197 -14.11 -15.77 1.67
C PHE A 197 -14.28 -17.12 2.38
N GLU A 198 -13.24 -17.62 3.04
CA GLU A 198 -13.29 -18.85 3.84
C GLU A 198 -13.83 -18.55 5.25
N ILE A 199 -13.34 -17.50 5.93
CA ILE A 199 -13.76 -17.20 7.31
C ILE A 199 -15.19 -16.67 7.41
N VAL A 200 -15.67 -15.88 6.43
CA VAL A 200 -17.07 -15.40 6.40
C VAL A 200 -18.06 -16.56 6.18
N ARG A 201 -17.66 -17.60 5.44
CA ARG A 201 -18.51 -18.78 5.18
C ARG A 201 -18.46 -19.83 6.29
N GLY A 202 -17.24 -20.13 6.76
CA GLY A 202 -16.94 -21.20 7.72
C GLY A 202 -16.84 -20.75 9.18
N GLY A 203 -17.03 -19.47 9.46
CA GLY A 203 -17.12 -18.95 10.82
C GLY A 203 -15.84 -19.10 11.65
N PRO A 204 -15.95 -19.02 12.99
CA PRO A 204 -14.79 -19.04 13.91
C PRO A 204 -13.94 -20.31 13.81
N GLU A 205 -14.54 -21.47 13.52
CA GLU A 205 -13.83 -22.73 13.31
C GLU A 205 -12.89 -22.64 12.10
N ARG A 206 -13.37 -22.08 10.98
CA ARG A 206 -12.55 -21.92 9.77
C ARG A 206 -11.48 -20.85 9.93
N ALA A 207 -11.75 -19.79 10.71
CA ALA A 207 -10.75 -18.80 11.08
C ALA A 207 -9.63 -19.43 11.93
N ALA A 208 -9.97 -20.20 12.98
CA ALA A 208 -9.01 -20.91 13.80
C ALA A 208 -8.17 -21.91 12.99
N ALA A 209 -8.81 -22.67 12.08
CA ALA A 209 -8.13 -23.63 11.19
C ALA A 209 -7.31 -22.98 10.05
N LEU A 210 -7.40 -21.67 9.85
CA LEU A 210 -6.59 -20.89 8.91
C LEU A 210 -5.65 -19.91 9.62
N ARG A 211 -5.60 -19.91 10.96
CA ARG A 211 -4.78 -18.96 11.71
C ARG A 211 -3.29 -19.21 11.41
N PRO A 212 -2.47 -18.17 11.19
CA PRO A 212 -1.04 -18.38 10.95
C PRO A 212 -0.39 -18.93 12.21
N SER A 213 0.67 -19.73 12.07
CA SER A 213 1.44 -20.17 13.22
C SER A 213 2.18 -18.98 13.85
N PRO A 214 2.59 -19.07 15.12
CA PRO A 214 3.43 -18.02 15.73
C PRO A 214 4.69 -17.72 14.91
N ALA A 215 5.25 -18.72 14.20
CA ALA A 215 6.41 -18.54 13.32
C ALA A 215 6.11 -17.68 12.08
N ASP A 216 4.91 -17.80 11.49
CA ASP A 216 4.47 -17.00 10.35
C ASP A 216 4.20 -15.52 10.73
N LEU A 217 4.10 -15.23 12.02
CA LEU A 217 3.87 -13.91 12.60
C LEU A 217 5.14 -13.27 13.20
N VAL A 218 6.29 -13.96 13.16
CA VAL A 218 7.55 -13.41 13.68
C VAL A 218 8.02 -12.24 12.82
N ILE A 219 8.09 -11.07 13.44
CA ILE A 219 8.75 -9.90 12.86
C ILE A 219 10.25 -10.08 13.04
N ASN A 220 10.97 -10.28 11.94
CA ASN A 220 12.41 -10.53 11.96
C ASN A 220 13.17 -9.23 12.24
N ASP A 221 13.93 -9.19 13.35
CA ASP A 221 14.72 -8.05 13.77
C ASP A 221 16.15 -8.11 13.21
N ASP A 222 16.29 -7.80 11.92
CA ASP A 222 17.58 -7.74 11.22
C ASP A 222 18.35 -6.42 11.46
N THR A 223 18.05 -5.69 12.53
CA THR A 223 18.95 -4.61 13.03
C THR A 223 20.05 -5.14 13.95
N VAL A 224 19.91 -6.34 14.51
CA VAL A 224 20.90 -6.91 15.43
C VAL A 224 22.23 -7.20 14.70
N GLY A 225 23.34 -6.68 15.23
CA GLY A 225 24.68 -6.85 14.65
C GLY A 225 24.97 -6.00 13.41
N LEU A 226 24.10 -5.03 13.08
CA LEU A 226 24.24 -4.14 11.93
C LEU A 226 25.30 -3.04 12.18
N ASP A 227 26.13 -2.74 11.19
CA ASP A 227 27.06 -1.60 11.18
C ASP A 227 26.29 -0.27 10.99
N HIS A 228 25.50 0.12 11.99
CA HIS A 228 24.66 1.32 11.93
C HIS A 228 25.48 2.58 11.61
N ALA A 229 26.57 2.79 12.35
CA ALA A 229 27.40 3.98 12.22
C ALA A 229 28.15 4.04 10.87
N GLY A 230 28.68 2.90 10.40
CA GLY A 230 29.35 2.84 9.11
C GLY A 230 28.37 2.91 7.93
N ILE A 231 27.15 2.35 8.03
CA ILE A 231 26.12 2.54 7.00
C ILE A 231 25.79 4.04 6.90
N LEU A 232 25.50 4.71 8.01
CA LEU A 232 25.16 6.14 8.01
C LEU A 232 26.30 7.02 7.47
N ARG A 233 27.55 6.72 7.79
CA ARG A 233 28.74 7.42 7.24
C ARG A 233 28.96 7.19 5.74
N ARG A 234 28.30 6.20 5.11
CA ARG A 234 28.46 5.85 3.69
C ARG A 234 27.31 6.30 2.78
N LEU A 235 26.21 6.83 3.34
CA LEU A 235 25.05 7.29 2.58
C LEU A 235 25.40 8.49 1.68
N ASP A 236 25.07 8.42 0.39
CA ASP A 236 25.29 9.50 -0.58
C ASP A 236 24.02 9.89 -1.38
N ASP A 237 24.15 10.82 -2.34
CA ASP A 237 23.05 11.24 -3.22
C ASP A 237 22.39 10.08 -4.01
N ARG A 238 23.12 9.00 -4.29
CA ARG A 238 22.59 7.79 -4.96
C ARG A 238 21.76 6.96 -3.98
N ASP A 239 22.20 6.84 -2.73
CA ASP A 239 21.37 6.28 -1.66
C ASP A 239 20.11 7.12 -1.41
N ARG A 240 20.20 8.46 -1.48
CA ARG A 240 19.01 9.34 -1.41
C ARG A 240 18.08 9.14 -2.62
N ALA A 241 18.63 8.92 -3.81
CA ALA A 241 17.84 8.62 -5.01
C ALA A 241 17.15 7.24 -4.96
N ALA A 242 17.86 6.21 -4.47
CA ALA A 242 17.27 4.90 -4.19
C ALA A 242 16.18 4.99 -3.12
N GLY A 243 16.44 5.72 -2.04
CA GLY A 243 15.48 6.04 -0.99
C GLY A 243 14.21 6.72 -1.51
N LYS A 244 14.34 7.64 -2.48
CA LYS A 244 13.20 8.24 -3.16
C LYS A 244 12.38 7.20 -3.95
N GLN A 245 13.04 6.30 -4.69
CA GLN A 245 12.34 5.25 -5.44
C GLN A 245 11.57 4.31 -4.49
N ILE A 246 12.18 3.92 -3.37
CA ILE A 246 11.53 3.12 -2.32
C ILE A 246 10.34 3.88 -1.71
N TYR A 247 10.50 5.17 -1.38
CA TYR A 247 9.42 6.00 -0.85
C TYR A 247 8.21 6.06 -1.80
N PHE A 248 8.46 6.32 -3.08
CA PHE A 248 7.40 6.43 -4.09
C PHE A 248 6.81 5.06 -4.49
N GLY A 249 7.52 3.95 -4.25
CA GLY A 249 6.99 2.59 -4.43
C GLY A 249 6.09 2.12 -3.30
N HIS A 250 6.44 2.41 -2.05
CA HIS A 250 5.82 1.77 -0.87
C HIS A 250 5.26 2.76 0.17
N CYS A 251 5.95 3.87 0.46
CA CYS A 251 5.61 4.75 1.58
C CYS A 251 4.57 5.83 1.25
N LYS A 252 4.61 6.35 0.01
CA LYS A 252 3.77 7.49 -0.42
C LYS A 252 2.26 7.21 -0.28
N ASN A 253 1.87 5.94 -0.42
CA ASN A 253 0.47 5.49 -0.41
C ASN A 253 -0.19 5.70 0.97
N CYS A 254 0.62 5.91 2.01
CA CYS A 254 0.19 6.27 3.36
C CYS A 254 0.56 7.72 3.71
N HIS A 255 1.79 8.15 3.38
CA HIS A 255 2.40 9.39 3.88
C HIS A 255 2.35 10.59 2.90
N GLY A 256 1.66 10.47 1.76
CA GLY A 256 1.64 11.51 0.73
C GLY A 256 2.88 11.51 -0.16
N ILE A 257 2.96 12.47 -1.08
CA ILE A 257 4.08 12.58 -2.04
C ILE A 257 5.15 13.62 -1.64
N ASP A 258 4.78 14.55 -0.76
CA ASP A 258 5.56 15.74 -0.41
C ASP A 258 5.98 15.77 1.06
N GLY A 259 5.45 14.84 1.88
CA GLY A 259 5.66 14.79 3.33
C GLY A 259 4.82 15.76 4.16
N ASN A 260 3.94 16.58 3.57
CA ASN A 260 3.10 17.53 4.31
C ASN A 260 1.61 17.17 4.28
N GLU A 261 1.17 16.43 3.26
CA GLU A 261 -0.24 16.04 3.05
C GLU A 261 -0.37 14.50 3.00
N PRO A 262 -0.50 13.82 4.15
CA PRO A 262 -0.58 12.36 4.20
C PRO A 262 -1.88 11.80 3.61
N THR A 263 -1.76 10.79 2.76
CA THR A 263 -2.90 10.08 2.14
C THR A 263 -3.79 9.37 3.17
N LEU A 264 -3.22 8.90 4.28
CA LEU A 264 -3.97 8.36 5.42
C LEU A 264 -3.99 9.38 6.57
N PRO A 265 -5.16 9.76 7.12
CA PRO A 265 -5.29 10.83 8.15
C PRO A 265 -4.49 10.66 9.46
N LEU A 266 -3.84 9.51 9.65
CA LEU A 266 -3.13 9.13 10.87
C LEU A 266 -1.63 8.95 10.62
N ALA A 267 -1.22 8.79 9.36
CA ALA A 267 0.17 8.78 8.96
C ALA A 267 0.79 10.15 9.26
N ARG A 268 2.05 10.17 9.69
CA ARG A 268 2.71 11.42 10.08
C ARG A 268 3.09 12.25 8.86
N ALA A 269 2.85 13.57 8.93
CA ALA A 269 3.35 14.54 7.97
C ALA A 269 4.83 14.85 8.28
N PHE A 270 5.74 14.14 7.61
CA PHE A 270 7.19 14.26 7.78
C PHE A 270 7.75 15.70 7.72
N GLY A 271 7.13 16.63 7.00
CA GLY A 271 7.58 18.03 6.95
C GLY A 271 7.03 18.93 8.06
N ARG A 272 6.02 18.48 8.83
CA ARG A 272 5.23 19.36 9.73
C ARG A 272 5.04 18.83 11.15
N GLU A 273 5.11 17.52 11.36
CA GLU A 273 4.82 16.88 12.65
C GLU A 273 6.07 16.20 13.26
N PRO A 274 6.26 16.26 14.59
CA PRO A 274 7.27 15.45 15.27
C PRO A 274 6.91 13.96 15.17
N LEU A 275 7.93 13.11 15.01
CA LEU A 275 7.73 11.66 14.97
C LEU A 275 7.55 11.09 16.38
N LYS A 276 6.47 10.31 16.57
CA LYS A 276 6.07 9.75 17.88
C LYS A 276 7.01 8.69 18.45
N ASN A 277 7.97 8.19 17.65
CA ASN A 277 8.88 7.10 18.00
C ASN A 277 10.32 7.45 17.57
N GLY A 278 10.79 8.64 17.97
CA GLY A 278 12.09 9.18 17.58
C GLY A 278 12.14 9.72 16.14
N ALA A 279 13.00 10.72 15.93
CA ALA A 279 13.21 11.37 14.63
C ALA A 279 14.59 11.06 14.02
N ASP A 280 15.49 10.43 14.78
CA ASP A 280 16.82 10.06 14.35
C ASP A 280 16.82 8.79 13.44
N PRO A 281 17.88 8.57 12.64
CA PRO A 281 17.91 7.46 11.69
C PRO A 281 17.71 6.06 12.30
N TYR A 282 18.15 5.82 13.53
CA TYR A 282 18.07 4.51 14.19
C TYR A 282 16.67 4.25 14.77
N GLN A 283 16.04 5.23 15.43
CA GLN A 283 14.65 5.07 15.86
C GLN A 283 13.67 5.01 14.67
N MET A 284 13.96 5.74 13.59
CA MET A 284 13.26 5.53 12.31
C MET A 284 13.49 4.12 11.75
N LEU A 285 14.70 3.55 11.83
CA LEU A 285 14.96 2.16 11.41
C LEU A 285 14.18 1.17 12.27
N LEU A 286 14.15 1.33 13.59
CA LEU A 286 13.36 0.49 14.49
C LEU A 286 11.86 0.58 14.16
N THR A 287 11.35 1.78 13.88
CA THR A 287 9.98 2.02 13.41
C THR A 287 9.68 1.27 12.11
N LEU A 288 10.57 1.33 11.11
CA LEU A 288 10.40 0.57 9.86
C LEU A 288 10.59 -0.95 10.06
N THR A 289 11.35 -1.39 11.05
CA THR A 289 11.62 -2.83 11.28
C THR A 289 10.50 -3.51 12.05
N LYS A 290 9.98 -2.84 13.08
CA LYS A 290 9.06 -3.39 14.10
C LYS A 290 7.62 -2.87 13.96
N GLY A 291 7.41 -1.81 13.17
CA GLY A 291 6.15 -1.08 13.09
C GLY A 291 5.95 -0.16 14.30
N TYR A 292 4.95 0.71 14.22
CA TYR A 292 4.57 1.59 15.33
C TYR A 292 3.11 2.02 15.22
N GLY A 293 2.31 1.77 16.26
CA GLY A 293 0.86 2.03 16.24
C GLY A 293 0.18 1.34 15.05
N LEU A 294 -0.38 2.13 14.14
CA LEU A 294 -1.00 1.61 12.92
C LEU A 294 0.02 1.21 11.83
N MET A 295 1.20 1.82 11.79
CA MET A 295 2.24 1.47 10.81
C MET A 295 2.71 0.03 11.02
N ALA A 296 2.66 -0.78 9.96
CA ALA A 296 3.14 -2.16 9.99
C ALA A 296 4.67 -2.23 9.73
N PRO A 297 5.35 -3.28 10.19
CA PRO A 297 6.77 -3.49 9.93
C PRO A 297 7.05 -3.74 8.44
N VAL A 298 8.05 -3.05 7.89
CA VAL A 298 8.42 -3.02 6.47
C VAL A 298 9.40 -4.16 6.14
N GLN A 299 8.96 -5.38 6.42
CA GLN A 299 9.78 -6.60 6.40
C GLN A 299 10.29 -7.03 5.01
N HIS A 300 9.85 -6.38 3.92
CA HIS A 300 10.26 -6.68 2.53
C HIS A 300 11.53 -5.93 2.06
N LEU A 301 11.96 -4.91 2.81
CA LEU A 301 13.18 -4.14 2.56
C LEU A 301 14.32 -4.64 3.45
N SER A 302 15.56 -4.62 2.96
CA SER A 302 16.75 -4.86 3.78
C SER A 302 17.01 -3.68 4.75
N PRO A 303 17.87 -3.85 5.76
CA PRO A 303 18.24 -2.75 6.66
C PRO A 303 18.88 -1.55 5.93
N LYS A 304 19.66 -1.79 4.87
CA LYS A 304 20.22 -0.73 4.01
C LYS A 304 19.14 -0.01 3.21
N GLU A 305 18.20 -0.75 2.60
CA GLU A 305 17.08 -0.13 1.87
C GLU A 305 16.18 0.69 2.80
N ARG A 306 15.99 0.24 4.05
CA ARG A 306 15.36 1.05 5.11
C ARG A 306 16.16 2.32 5.40
N TYR A 307 17.49 2.24 5.55
CA TYR A 307 18.32 3.44 5.72
C TYR A 307 18.30 4.39 4.51
N GLN A 308 18.25 3.89 3.29
CA GLN A 308 18.10 4.70 2.07
C GLN A 308 16.80 5.51 2.11
N VAL A 309 15.65 4.89 2.38
CA VAL A 309 14.37 5.62 2.46
C VAL A 309 14.30 6.56 3.66
N ILE A 310 14.91 6.21 4.79
CA ILE A 310 15.08 7.11 5.95
C ILE A 310 15.92 8.34 5.58
N HIS A 311 17.01 8.16 4.84
CA HIS A 311 17.85 9.25 4.36
C HIS A 311 17.09 10.16 3.39
N TYR A 312 16.29 9.61 2.48
CA TYR A 312 15.38 10.40 1.64
C TYR A 312 14.37 11.19 2.47
N ILE A 313 13.65 10.55 3.40
CA ILE A 313 12.65 11.21 4.24
C ILE A 313 13.31 12.35 5.04
N ARG A 314 14.43 12.07 5.70
CA ARG A 314 15.12 13.07 6.54
C ARG A 314 15.65 14.25 5.72
N GLU A 315 16.40 14.00 4.65
CA GLU A 315 17.05 15.07 3.90
C GLU A 315 16.11 15.83 2.93
N ALA A 316 15.06 15.20 2.40
CA ALA A 316 14.17 15.83 1.42
C ALA A 316 12.81 16.26 1.98
N LEU A 317 12.30 15.61 3.03
CA LEU A 317 10.96 15.89 3.58
C LEU A 317 11.01 16.54 4.97
N MET A 318 11.90 16.12 5.86
CA MET A 318 12.00 16.67 7.22
C MET A 318 12.87 17.93 7.29
N LYS A 319 14.09 17.88 6.75
CA LYS A 319 15.09 18.96 6.79
C LYS A 319 14.61 20.37 6.37
N PRO A 320 13.68 20.54 5.41
CA PRO A 320 13.21 21.87 5.03
C PRO A 320 12.35 22.60 6.09
N SER A 321 11.67 21.87 6.99
CA SER A 321 10.60 22.47 7.81
C SER A 321 10.23 21.75 9.11
N ASN A 322 10.68 20.51 9.35
CA ASN A 322 10.31 19.78 10.57
C ASN A 322 11.21 20.19 11.76
N PRO A 323 10.66 20.69 12.87
CA PRO A 323 11.44 21.11 14.04
C PRO A 323 12.16 19.96 14.77
N ALA A 324 11.83 18.71 14.46
CA ALA A 324 12.52 17.51 14.97
C ALA A 324 13.62 16.97 14.02
N TYR A 325 14.01 17.72 12.98
CA TYR A 325 15.21 17.38 12.20
C TYR A 325 16.48 17.85 12.94
N GLU A 326 17.30 16.89 13.34
CA GLU A 326 18.66 17.12 13.84
C GLU A 326 19.68 16.53 12.85
N PRO A 327 20.83 17.19 12.58
CA PRO A 327 21.89 16.63 11.74
C PRO A 327 22.54 15.40 12.41
N ILE A 328 23.19 14.55 11.60
CA ILE A 328 23.99 13.41 12.11
C ILE A 328 25.39 13.92 12.44
N ASP A 329 25.86 13.70 13.67
CA ASP A 329 27.23 14.01 14.12
C ASP A 329 27.96 12.76 14.66
N ASP A 330 29.25 12.92 15.00
CA ASP A 330 30.05 11.81 15.53
C ASP A 330 29.65 11.39 16.96
N ALA A 331 28.99 12.26 17.74
CA ALA A 331 28.46 11.91 19.06
C ALA A 331 27.29 10.92 18.93
N TYR A 332 26.34 11.21 18.04
CA TYR A 332 25.29 10.28 17.65
C TYR A 332 25.87 8.98 17.07
N LEU A 333 26.82 9.07 16.13
CA LEU A 333 27.39 7.89 15.48
C LEU A 333 28.20 6.98 16.42
N THR A 334 28.74 7.52 17.53
CA THR A 334 29.42 6.72 18.57
C THR A 334 28.47 6.16 19.62
N GLY A 335 27.27 6.72 19.77
CA GLY A 335 26.20 6.19 20.63
C GLY A 335 25.35 5.06 20.02
N LEU A 336 25.57 4.71 18.74
CA LEU A 336 24.82 3.65 18.05
C LEU A 336 25.24 2.23 18.48
N PRO A 337 24.35 1.23 18.37
CA PRO A 337 24.71 -0.16 18.59
C PRO A 337 25.86 -0.61 17.68
N LEU A 338 26.78 -1.40 18.24
CA LEU A 338 27.91 -1.96 17.50
C LEU A 338 27.48 -3.16 16.65
N GLY A 339 28.10 -3.28 15.48
CA GLY A 339 27.83 -4.37 14.55
C GLY A 339 28.89 -4.45 13.45
N THR A 340 28.74 -5.44 12.57
CA THR A 340 29.68 -5.75 11.48
C THR A 340 29.02 -5.97 10.12
N HIS A 341 27.69 -6.00 10.07
CA HIS A 341 26.93 -6.36 8.86
C HIS A 341 26.47 -5.09 8.11
N GLY A 342 26.66 -5.05 6.78
CA GLY A 342 26.35 -3.87 5.96
C GLY A 342 24.87 -3.68 5.57
N GLY A 343 23.97 -4.58 5.98
CA GLY A 343 22.53 -4.44 5.72
C GLY A 343 22.07 -4.68 4.28
N GLU A 344 22.92 -5.23 3.41
CA GLU A 344 22.56 -5.62 2.04
C GLU A 344 21.46 -6.70 2.03
N PRO A 345 20.63 -6.82 0.97
CA PRO A 345 19.60 -7.85 0.87
C PRO A 345 20.20 -9.27 0.92
N SER A 346 19.62 -10.15 1.74
CA SER A 346 19.98 -11.56 1.73
C SER A 346 19.51 -12.24 0.43
N ALA A 347 20.42 -12.96 -0.22
CA ALA A 347 20.19 -13.63 -1.51
C ALA A 347 19.30 -14.89 -1.37
N GLY A 348 18.04 -14.69 -0.96
CA GLY A 348 17.12 -15.79 -0.64
C GLY A 348 15.62 -15.47 -0.61
N ARG A 349 15.19 -14.19 -0.64
CA ARG A 349 13.76 -13.84 -0.77
C ARG A 349 13.40 -13.47 -2.23
N PRO A 350 12.60 -14.29 -2.94
CA PRO A 350 12.06 -13.90 -4.24
C PRO A 350 11.11 -12.71 -4.07
N ARG A 351 11.50 -11.56 -4.60
CA ARG A 351 10.56 -10.45 -4.80
C ARG A 351 9.64 -10.84 -5.95
N ASP A 352 8.38 -11.18 -5.65
CA ASP A 352 7.32 -11.40 -6.66
C ASP A 352 6.89 -10.04 -7.24
N PHE A 353 7.84 -9.38 -7.92
CA PHE A 353 7.60 -8.20 -8.75
C PHE A 353 6.56 -8.61 -9.79
N GLY A 354 5.30 -8.20 -9.58
CA GLY A 354 4.07 -8.74 -10.16
C GLY A 354 4.14 -9.09 -11.65
N GLY A 355 4.74 -10.23 -11.95
CA GLY A 355 5.15 -10.59 -13.28
C GLY A 355 3.99 -11.24 -14.01
N VAL A 356 3.27 -10.47 -14.83
CA VAL A 356 2.51 -11.05 -15.93
C VAL A 356 3.51 -11.70 -16.87
N LYS A 357 3.83 -12.97 -16.59
CA LYS A 357 4.53 -13.87 -17.50
C LYS A 357 3.60 -14.15 -18.69
N GLY A 358 3.49 -13.15 -19.57
CA GLY A 358 2.78 -13.26 -20.83
C GLY A 358 3.25 -14.52 -21.55
N CYS A 359 2.32 -15.28 -22.09
CA CYS A 359 2.56 -16.63 -22.59
C CYS A 359 3.38 -16.63 -23.89
N ARG A 360 4.68 -16.30 -23.78
CA ARG A 360 5.67 -16.53 -24.83
C ARG A 360 5.78 -18.04 -25.02
N LYS A 361 5.15 -18.53 -26.10
CA LYS A 361 5.45 -19.83 -26.69
C LYS A 361 6.93 -19.86 -27.08
N SER A 362 7.78 -20.29 -26.16
CA SER A 362 9.15 -20.70 -26.48
C SER A 362 9.11 -22.10 -27.09
N PRO A 363 9.81 -22.37 -28.21
CA PRO A 363 9.79 -23.69 -28.83
C PRO A 363 10.42 -24.73 -27.91
N ALA A 364 9.97 -25.99 -28.06
CA ALA A 364 10.38 -27.09 -27.21
C ALA A 364 11.91 -27.24 -27.13
N ARG A 365 12.43 -27.33 -25.90
CA ARG A 365 13.78 -27.81 -25.62
C ARG A 365 13.66 -28.97 -24.64
N SER A 366 14.36 -30.06 -24.95
CA SER A 366 14.30 -31.32 -24.21
C SER A 366 14.79 -31.18 -22.77
N CYS A 367 14.05 -31.76 -21.82
CA CYS A 367 14.59 -32.04 -20.49
C CYS A 367 15.73 -33.07 -20.60
N PRO A 368 16.87 -32.89 -19.90
CA PRO A 368 17.85 -33.95 -19.75
C PRO A 368 17.28 -35.04 -18.83
N ALA A 369 17.52 -36.31 -19.16
CA ALA A 369 17.08 -37.44 -18.35
C ALA A 369 18.02 -37.66 -17.16
N SER A 370 17.47 -37.83 -15.96
CA SER A 370 18.22 -38.31 -14.79
C SER A 370 18.35 -39.82 -14.82
N THR A 371 19.59 -40.33 -14.83
CA THR A 371 19.88 -41.76 -14.73
C THR A 371 19.68 -42.25 -13.30
N ALA A 372 18.59 -42.99 -13.06
CA ALA A 372 18.40 -43.76 -11.83
C ALA A 372 19.01 -45.17 -11.98
N GLY A 373 19.74 -45.62 -10.97
CA GLY A 373 20.33 -46.96 -10.95
C GLY A 373 19.35 -48.04 -10.45
N SER A 374 19.41 -49.21 -11.08
CA SER A 374 18.99 -50.53 -10.58
C SER A 374 17.62 -50.70 -9.91
N GLY A 375 16.78 -51.53 -10.56
CA GLY A 375 16.03 -52.58 -9.83
C GLY A 375 14.58 -52.31 -9.44
N HIS A 376 13.65 -52.40 -10.40
CA HIS A 376 12.61 -53.45 -10.45
C HIS A 376 11.58 -53.12 -11.56
N THR A 377 11.08 -54.15 -12.23
CA THR A 377 10.21 -54.02 -13.42
C THR A 377 8.74 -54.23 -13.07
N LEU A 378 7.82 -53.45 -13.66
CA LEU A 378 6.48 -53.93 -14.06
C LEU A 378 5.81 -52.96 -15.08
N ALA A 379 4.68 -53.38 -15.65
CA ALA A 379 4.24 -53.04 -17.01
C ALA A 379 3.51 -51.70 -17.23
N HIS A 380 3.31 -51.36 -18.51
CA HIS A 380 2.67 -50.15 -19.04
C HIS A 380 1.19 -49.97 -18.66
N SER A 381 0.70 -48.72 -18.73
CA SER A 381 -0.55 -48.41 -19.44
C SER A 381 -0.61 -46.95 -19.91
N THR A 382 -1.35 -46.71 -21.00
CA THR A 382 -1.33 -45.48 -21.83
C THR A 382 -2.16 -44.32 -21.28
N CYS A 383 -1.70 -43.09 -21.49
CA CYS A 383 -2.54 -41.89 -21.39
C CYS A 383 -3.41 -41.74 -22.67
N PRO A 384 -4.75 -41.65 -22.59
CA PRO A 384 -5.61 -41.57 -23.76
C PRO A 384 -5.67 -40.16 -24.37
N LEU A 385 -5.45 -40.07 -25.68
CA LEU A 385 -5.80 -38.89 -26.48
C LEU A 385 -7.33 -38.81 -26.63
N MET A 386 -7.91 -37.60 -26.48
CA MET A 386 -9.29 -37.32 -26.89
C MET A 386 -9.35 -36.60 -28.25
N PRO A 387 -10.46 -36.73 -29.01
CA PRO A 387 -10.46 -36.43 -30.45
C PRO A 387 -10.60 -34.94 -30.79
N SER A 388 -10.04 -34.54 -31.93
CA SER A 388 -10.11 -33.17 -32.46
C SER A 388 -11.37 -32.93 -33.30
N HIS A 389 -12.46 -32.50 -32.68
CA HIS A 389 -13.60 -31.82 -33.32
C HIS A 389 -14.17 -30.72 -32.41
N LEU A 390 -15.01 -29.84 -32.99
CA LEU A 390 -15.58 -28.64 -32.35
C LEU A 390 -14.56 -27.55 -31.96
N ALA A 391 -13.71 -27.19 -32.92
CA ALA A 391 -13.19 -25.84 -33.00
C ALA A 391 -14.26 -24.90 -33.61
N ASP A 392 -15.21 -24.44 -32.79
CA ASP A 392 -15.88 -23.13 -33.01
C ASP A 392 -16.72 -22.71 -31.79
N HIS A 393 -16.33 -21.60 -31.15
CA HIS A 393 -17.16 -20.61 -30.43
C HIS A 393 -16.30 -19.67 -29.57
N CYS A 394 -15.45 -18.85 -30.20
CA CYS A 394 -14.90 -17.66 -29.54
C CYS A 394 -15.96 -16.54 -29.50
N VAL A 395 -16.84 -16.58 -28.49
CA VAL A 395 -17.74 -15.45 -28.18
C VAL A 395 -16.98 -14.41 -27.35
N ARG A 396 -17.15 -13.13 -27.67
CA ARG A 396 -16.58 -12.00 -26.93
C ARG A 396 -17.20 -11.87 -25.54
N ILE A 397 -16.36 -11.83 -24.50
CA ILE A 397 -16.52 -10.97 -23.31
C ILE A 397 -15.12 -10.44 -22.97
#